data_AF-A0A6B0SBY6-F1
#
_entry.id   AF-A0A6B0SBY6-F1
#
_cell.length_a   1.000
_cell.length_b   1.000
_cell.length_c   1.000
_cell.angle_alpha   90.00
_cell.angle_beta   90.00
_cell.angle_gamma   90.00
#
_symmetry.space_group_name_H-M   'P 1'
#
loop_
_entity.id
_entity.type
_entity.pdbx_description
1 polymer ?
#
loop_
_entity_poly.entity_id
_entity_poly.type
_entity_poly.pdbx_seq_one_letter_code
_entity_poly.pdbx_strand_id
1 'polypeptide(L)'
;MCGCDGQICIAELSALPHCGKTKCVAQHRGASHKLGLDPDSPFKFLTSGEDAIVFAIDLRQGQPASKVVVTREKEKRVGLHNGTELLASYNDEDIYLFNSSHVDGAQYVKRHKGHRNNATVKGVNFYGPRSEFVMSGSDCGHIFWEKSSCQIVQYMEWDKGGTINCIEAHPYLPVMATSGLDRNAKIWVPTAKVITCLAGLNSVIKRNKQGRDKDRQHHTHLFESHMLWFLMHHLTQRGHCPQ
;
A
#
# COMPACT_ATOMS: atom_id res chain seq x y z
N MET A 1 -6.55 -3.83 -5.41
CA MET A 1 -6.59 -3.49 -6.86
C MET A 1 -7.81 -2.63 -7.09
N CYS A 2 -7.64 -1.45 -7.65
CA CYS A 2 -8.73 -0.52 -8.01
C CYS A 2 -8.89 -0.33 -9.53
N GLY A 3 -7.96 -0.84 -10.37
CA GLY A 3 -8.16 -0.97 -11.82
C GLY A 3 -7.06 -1.84 -12.44
N CYS A 4 -7.40 -2.94 -13.10
CA CYS A 4 -6.43 -3.90 -13.64
C CYS A 4 -5.66 -3.37 -14.86
N ASP A 5 -6.31 -2.52 -15.65
CA ASP A 5 -5.77 -1.89 -16.87
C ASP A 5 -5.17 -0.50 -16.60
N GLY A 6 -5.14 -0.07 -15.33
CA GLY A 6 -4.59 1.21 -14.91
C GLY A 6 -5.48 2.42 -15.17
N GLN A 7 -6.68 2.23 -15.74
CA GLN A 7 -7.63 3.31 -15.97
C GLN A 7 -8.26 3.76 -14.65
N ILE A 8 -8.24 5.08 -14.43
CA ILE A 8 -8.98 5.73 -13.36
C ILE A 8 -10.16 6.44 -13.99
N CYS A 9 -11.37 5.97 -13.69
CA CYS A 9 -12.60 6.48 -14.26
C CYS A 9 -13.54 7.01 -13.18
N ILE A 10 -14.26 8.08 -13.50
CA ILE A 10 -15.39 8.57 -12.72
C ILE A 10 -16.66 8.05 -13.36
N ALA A 11 -17.54 7.47 -12.56
CA ALA A 11 -18.87 7.04 -12.96
C ALA A 11 -19.93 7.93 -12.31
N GLU A 12 -20.98 8.25 -13.06
CA GLU A 12 -22.15 8.93 -12.51
C GLU A 12 -23.00 7.96 -11.68
N LEU A 13 -23.22 8.30 -10.41
CA LEU A 13 -24.14 7.57 -9.55
C LEU A 13 -25.57 8.01 -9.90
N SER A 14 -26.27 7.19 -10.68
CA SER A 14 -27.67 7.44 -11.05
C SER A 14 -28.63 6.54 -10.25
N ALA A 15 -29.88 6.97 -10.10
CA ALA A 15 -30.93 6.13 -9.50
C ALA A 15 -31.35 4.95 -10.39
N LEU A 16 -30.83 4.87 -11.61
CA LEU A 16 -31.08 3.76 -12.53
C LEU A 16 -30.08 2.62 -12.27
N PRO A 17 -30.48 1.36 -12.47
CA PRO A 17 -29.64 0.19 -12.18
C PRO A 17 -28.46 0.00 -13.14
N HIS A 18 -28.25 0.91 -14.10
CA HIS A 18 -27.17 0.85 -15.08
C HIS A 18 -26.12 1.92 -14.77
N CYS A 19 -24.85 1.52 -14.79
CA CYS A 19 -23.75 2.47 -14.77
C CYS A 19 -23.88 3.37 -16.01
N GLY A 20 -24.04 4.68 -15.78
CA GLY A 20 -24.22 5.67 -16.83
C GLY A 20 -22.91 5.95 -17.59
N LYS A 21 -22.68 7.22 -17.93
CA LYS A 21 -21.44 7.63 -18.60
C LYS A 21 -20.26 7.51 -17.64
N THR A 22 -19.18 6.89 -18.10
CA THR A 22 -17.89 6.88 -17.41
C THR A 22 -16.92 7.82 -18.12
N LYS A 23 -16.10 8.53 -17.34
CA LYS A 23 -15.05 9.42 -17.86
C LYS A 23 -13.71 9.00 -17.28
N CYS A 24 -12.78 8.60 -18.15
CA CYS A 24 -11.39 8.38 -17.75
C CYS A 24 -10.72 9.72 -17.40
N VAL A 25 -10.07 9.78 -16.24
CA VAL A 25 -9.41 10.98 -15.70
C VAL A 25 -7.93 10.82 -15.44
N ALA A 26 -7.44 9.58 -15.36
CA ALA A 26 -6.02 9.26 -15.31
C ALA A 26 -5.75 7.86 -15.86
N GLN A 27 -4.53 7.63 -16.33
CA GLN A 27 -4.07 6.35 -16.85
C GLN A 27 -2.71 6.02 -16.26
N HIS A 28 -2.65 4.96 -15.46
CA HIS A 28 -1.38 4.37 -15.02
C HIS A 28 -0.81 3.42 -16.08
N ARG A 29 0.51 3.25 -16.12
CA ARG A 29 1.16 2.16 -16.88
C ARG A 29 1.18 0.86 -16.07
N GLY A 30 0.07 0.13 -16.10
CA GLY A 30 -0.15 -1.08 -15.30
C GLY A 30 -1.25 -0.88 -14.25
N ALA A 31 -1.47 -1.86 -13.39
CA ALA A 31 -2.62 -1.84 -12.50
C ALA A 31 -2.57 -0.67 -11.49
N SER A 32 -3.74 -0.12 -11.17
CA SER A 32 -3.92 0.79 -10.04
C SER A 32 -4.29 0.01 -8.78
N HIS A 33 -3.67 0.36 -7.66
CA HIS A 33 -3.74 -0.44 -6.43
C HIS A 33 -4.49 0.23 -5.27
N LYS A 34 -4.46 1.57 -5.16
CA LYS A 34 -5.09 2.33 -4.08
C LYS A 34 -5.55 3.70 -4.59
N LEU A 35 -6.69 4.15 -4.05
CA LEU A 35 -7.21 5.51 -4.15
C LEU A 35 -7.17 6.15 -2.76
N GLY A 36 -6.87 7.44 -2.67
CA GLY A 36 -6.90 8.22 -1.43
C GLY A 36 -7.65 9.53 -1.63
N LEU A 37 -8.50 9.91 -0.69
CA LEU A 37 -9.18 11.21 -0.74
C LEU A 37 -8.28 12.28 -0.13
N ASP A 38 -8.37 13.50 -0.63
CA ASP A 38 -7.77 14.67 0.03
C ASP A 38 -8.70 15.10 1.19
N PRO A 39 -8.25 15.04 2.45
CA PRO A 39 -9.09 15.42 3.58
C PRO A 39 -9.47 16.91 3.56
N ASP A 40 -8.64 17.76 2.94
CA ASP A 40 -8.86 19.20 2.87
C ASP A 40 -9.71 19.60 1.66
N SER A 41 -10.03 18.66 0.76
CA SER A 41 -10.80 18.95 -0.44
C SER A 41 -11.68 17.80 -0.90
N PRO A 42 -13.03 17.95 -0.84
CA PRO A 42 -13.96 16.89 -1.28
C PRO A 42 -13.93 16.65 -2.79
N PHE A 43 -13.24 17.51 -3.54
CA PHE A 43 -13.11 17.40 -4.99
C PHE A 43 -11.77 16.82 -5.43
N LYS A 44 -10.87 16.52 -4.50
CA LYS A 44 -9.55 15.99 -4.84
C LYS A 44 -9.36 14.58 -4.32
N PHE A 45 -8.75 13.76 -5.16
CA PHE A 45 -8.31 12.42 -4.78
C PHE A 45 -7.03 12.06 -5.51
N LEU A 46 -6.34 11.05 -4.98
CA LEU A 46 -5.09 10.54 -5.49
C LEU A 46 -5.23 9.10 -5.91
N THR A 47 -4.47 8.71 -6.92
CA THR A 47 -4.36 7.33 -7.36
C THR A 47 -2.91 6.90 -7.41
N SER A 48 -2.63 5.66 -7.04
CA SER A 48 -1.29 5.06 -7.16
C SER A 48 -1.32 3.79 -8.02
N GLY A 49 -0.35 3.64 -8.92
CA GLY A 49 -0.24 2.50 -9.83
C GLY A 49 1.11 1.79 -9.80
N GLU A 50 1.19 0.67 -10.52
CA GLU A 50 2.43 -0.11 -10.72
C GLU A 50 3.53 0.68 -11.41
N ASP A 51 3.13 1.62 -12.26
CA ASP A 51 3.97 2.57 -12.99
C ASP A 51 4.76 3.52 -12.12
N ALA A 52 4.65 3.36 -10.80
CA ALA A 52 5.43 4.13 -9.88
C ALA A 52 5.05 5.63 -9.90
N ILE A 53 3.78 5.93 -10.19
CA ILE A 53 3.26 7.28 -10.27
C ILE A 53 2.10 7.43 -9.27
N VAL A 54 2.05 8.61 -8.64
CA VAL A 54 0.86 9.09 -7.94
C VAL A 54 0.25 10.24 -8.73
N PHE A 55 -1.00 10.08 -9.14
CA PHE A 55 -1.77 11.15 -9.78
C PHE A 55 -2.63 11.85 -8.74
N ALA A 56 -2.71 13.18 -8.79
CA ALA A 56 -3.74 13.96 -8.12
C ALA A 56 -4.77 14.44 -9.13
N ILE A 57 -6.02 14.15 -8.83
CA ILE A 57 -7.17 14.51 -9.64
C ILE A 57 -8.00 15.49 -8.85
N ASP A 58 -8.23 16.68 -9.41
CA ASP A 58 -9.22 17.64 -8.93
C ASP A 58 -10.43 17.58 -9.88
N LEU A 59 -11.56 17.10 -9.36
CA LEU A 59 -12.82 16.89 -10.09
C LEU A 59 -13.39 18.16 -10.70
N ARG A 60 -12.99 19.33 -10.20
CA ARG A 60 -13.44 20.63 -10.73
C ARG A 60 -12.66 21.04 -11.96
N GLN A 61 -11.47 20.48 -12.14
CA GLN A 61 -10.63 20.80 -13.28
C GLN A 61 -11.01 19.87 -14.44
N GLY A 62 -11.39 20.46 -15.59
CA GLY A 62 -11.65 19.70 -16.81
C GLY A 62 -10.41 19.08 -17.46
N GLN A 63 -9.25 19.19 -16.81
CA GLN A 63 -7.92 18.84 -17.31
C GLN A 63 -7.47 17.47 -16.78
N PRO A 64 -6.54 16.78 -17.47
CA PRO A 64 -5.99 15.52 -17.00
C PRO A 64 -5.28 15.66 -15.65
N ALA A 65 -5.23 14.56 -14.91
CA ALA A 65 -4.64 14.50 -13.58
C ALA A 65 -3.24 15.15 -13.50
N SER A 66 -3.03 15.97 -12.47
CA SER A 66 -1.70 16.50 -12.16
C SER A 66 -0.85 15.36 -11.60
N LYS A 67 0.29 15.06 -12.22
CA LYS A 67 1.23 14.06 -11.71
C LYS A 67 1.90 14.63 -10.46
N VAL A 68 1.58 14.10 -9.27
CA VAL A 68 2.05 14.70 -8.01
C VAL A 68 3.33 14.06 -7.51
N VAL A 69 3.70 12.85 -7.94
CA VAL A 69 5.02 12.29 -7.60
C VAL A 69 5.57 11.35 -8.68
N VAL A 70 6.86 11.54 -9.01
CA VAL A 70 7.73 10.58 -9.70
C VAL A 70 8.77 10.08 -8.70
N THR A 71 8.54 8.95 -8.04
CA THR A 71 9.62 8.34 -7.21
C THR A 71 10.38 7.31 -8.03
N ARG A 72 11.69 7.19 -7.81
CA ARG A 72 12.63 6.42 -8.64
C ARG A 72 12.72 4.91 -8.34
N GLU A 73 11.83 4.31 -7.55
CA GLU A 73 11.98 2.89 -7.16
C GLU A 73 10.82 1.97 -7.56
N LYS A 74 11.19 0.74 -7.94
CA LYS A 74 10.46 -0.18 -8.82
C LYS A 74 9.09 -0.65 -8.30
N GLU A 75 8.36 -1.15 -9.30
CA GLU A 75 7.01 -1.69 -9.44
C GLU A 75 6.28 -2.21 -8.17
N LYS A 76 5.00 -1.78 -8.06
CA LYS A 76 3.95 -2.08 -7.06
C LYS A 76 3.96 -1.17 -5.82
N ARG A 77 2.93 -0.31 -5.73
CA ARG A 77 2.83 0.75 -4.72
C ARG A 77 1.42 0.88 -4.14
N VAL A 78 1.36 1.29 -2.88
CA VAL A 78 0.13 1.77 -2.22
C VAL A 78 0.42 3.11 -1.58
N GLY A 79 -0.25 4.15 -2.08
CA GLY A 79 -0.15 5.53 -1.58
C GLY A 79 -1.33 5.95 -0.72
N LEU A 80 -1.10 6.61 0.43
CA LEU A 80 -2.13 7.33 1.18
C LEU A 80 -1.70 8.78 1.42
N HIS A 81 -2.67 9.69 1.54
CA HIS A 81 -2.47 11.11 1.70
C HIS A 81 -3.26 11.70 2.86
N ASN A 82 -2.70 12.71 3.51
CA ASN A 82 -3.34 13.50 4.56
C ASN A 82 -3.47 15.01 4.22
N GLY A 83 -3.35 15.40 2.95
CA GLY A 83 -3.40 16.80 2.49
C GLY A 83 -2.02 17.44 2.26
N THR A 84 -1.00 17.09 3.05
CA THR A 84 0.37 17.66 2.91
C THR A 84 1.48 16.63 2.73
N GLU A 85 1.24 15.38 3.13
CA GLU A 85 2.22 14.31 3.11
C GLU A 85 1.64 13.07 2.42
N LEU A 86 2.51 12.29 1.81
CA LEU A 86 2.19 11.06 1.11
C LEU A 86 2.95 9.89 1.72
N LEU A 87 2.24 8.86 2.18
CA LEU A 87 2.82 7.59 2.55
C LEU A 87 2.79 6.64 1.35
N ALA A 88 3.92 6.02 1.02
CA ALA A 88 4.00 4.99 0.01
C ALA A 88 4.60 3.71 0.59
N SER A 89 3.91 2.59 0.38
CA SER A 89 4.42 1.24 0.59
C SER A 89 4.74 0.60 -0.75
N TYR A 90 5.86 -0.11 -0.84
CA TYR A 90 6.29 -0.81 -2.06
C TYR A 90 6.46 -2.30 -1.79
N ASN A 91 6.33 -3.11 -2.84
CA ASN A 91 6.49 -4.55 -2.72
C ASN A 91 7.88 -4.91 -2.18
N ASP A 92 7.86 -5.59 -1.06
CA ASP A 92 8.97 -6.04 -0.24
C ASP A 92 10.00 -5.02 0.22
N GLU A 93 9.64 -3.73 0.20
CA GLU A 93 10.48 -2.64 0.67
C GLU A 93 10.04 -2.12 2.06
N ASP A 94 10.62 -1.00 2.47
CA ASP A 94 10.20 -0.19 3.61
C ASP A 94 9.06 0.79 3.22
N ILE A 95 8.51 1.52 4.20
CA ILE A 95 7.46 2.54 3.97
C ILE A 95 8.10 3.91 3.89
N TYR A 96 7.72 4.71 2.93
CA TYR A 96 8.33 5.99 2.63
C TYR A 96 7.32 7.12 2.79
N LEU A 97 7.75 8.22 3.43
CA LEU A 97 6.97 9.44 3.58
C LEU A 97 7.54 10.50 2.63
N PHE A 98 6.68 11.14 1.85
CA PHE A 98 7.01 12.23 0.93
C PHE A 98 6.21 13.47 1.32
N ASN A 99 6.74 14.65 0.97
CA ASN A 99 5.96 15.88 1.02
C ASN A 99 5.25 16.06 -0.33
N SER A 100 3.95 16.36 -0.31
CA SER A 100 3.14 16.56 -1.51
C SER A 100 3.53 17.80 -2.33
N SER A 101 4.33 18.71 -1.77
CA SER A 101 4.81 19.91 -2.46
C SER A 101 5.86 19.64 -3.54
N HIS A 102 6.46 18.45 -3.60
CA HIS A 102 7.49 18.12 -4.58
C HIS A 102 6.93 17.26 -5.71
N VAL A 103 6.71 17.90 -6.87
CA VAL A 103 5.92 17.35 -7.98
C VAL A 103 6.75 16.49 -8.95
N ASP A 104 8.08 16.58 -8.91
CA ASP A 104 8.97 15.80 -9.78
C ASP A 104 10.24 15.34 -9.06
N GLY A 105 10.58 14.06 -9.19
CA GLY A 105 11.79 13.47 -8.59
C GLY A 105 11.89 13.55 -7.06
N ALA A 106 10.76 13.69 -6.35
CA ALA A 106 10.74 13.89 -4.90
C ALA A 106 11.52 12.79 -4.16
N GLN A 107 12.48 13.21 -3.35
CA GLN A 107 13.11 12.31 -2.39
C GLN A 107 12.16 12.09 -1.21
N TYR A 108 12.19 10.89 -0.64
CA TYR A 108 11.44 10.64 0.58
C TYR A 108 12.04 11.47 1.73
N VAL A 109 11.16 12.00 2.58
CA VAL A 109 11.53 12.70 3.80
C VAL A 109 11.89 11.69 4.89
N LYS A 110 11.15 10.58 4.96
CA LYS A 110 11.35 9.53 5.98
C LYS A 110 11.18 8.13 5.42
N ARG A 111 11.83 7.17 6.08
CA ARG A 111 11.74 5.75 5.78
C ARG A 111 11.49 4.97 7.07
N HIS A 112 10.33 4.31 7.15
CA HIS A 112 9.90 3.49 8.28
C HIS A 112 10.22 2.02 8.00
N LYS A 113 11.10 1.44 8.83
CA LYS A 113 11.64 0.10 8.65
C LYS A 113 11.03 -0.90 9.61
N GLY A 114 11.24 -2.18 9.33
CA GLY A 114 10.96 -3.29 10.25
C GLY A 114 9.78 -4.17 9.85
N HIS A 115 8.90 -3.66 8.98
CA HIS A 115 7.82 -4.45 8.41
C HIS A 115 8.29 -5.34 7.25
N ARG A 116 7.46 -6.33 6.91
CA ARG A 116 7.56 -7.25 5.77
C ARG A 116 6.34 -7.10 4.86
N ASN A 117 6.57 -6.96 3.56
CA ASN A 117 5.57 -6.78 2.51
C ASN A 117 5.90 -7.67 1.30
N ASN A 118 6.09 -8.96 1.51
CA ASN A 118 6.58 -9.88 0.48
C ASN A 118 5.44 -10.65 -0.19
N ALA A 119 4.54 -11.20 0.60
CA ALA A 119 3.54 -12.15 0.11
C ALA A 119 2.35 -11.48 -0.60
N THR A 120 1.96 -10.31 -0.12
CA THR A 120 0.82 -9.54 -0.63
C THR A 120 1.04 -8.05 -0.37
N VAL A 121 0.35 -7.19 -1.11
CA VAL A 121 0.39 -5.73 -0.94
C VAL A 121 -0.17 -5.32 0.43
N LYS A 122 0.60 -4.50 1.16
CA LYS A 122 0.25 -3.99 2.49
C LYS A 122 -0.29 -2.57 2.46
N GLY A 123 -1.45 -2.38 3.09
CA GLY A 123 -2.03 -1.08 3.38
C GLY A 123 -1.22 -0.33 4.44
N VAL A 124 -1.03 0.96 4.20
CA VAL A 124 -0.44 1.92 5.13
C VAL A 124 -1.42 3.04 5.42
N ASN A 125 -1.40 3.56 6.65
CA ASN A 125 -2.27 4.66 7.05
C ASN A 125 -1.59 5.62 8.03
N PHE A 126 -2.03 6.88 8.05
CA PHE A 126 -1.75 7.80 9.13
C PHE A 126 -2.67 7.52 10.31
N TYR A 127 -2.22 7.83 11.53
CA TYR A 127 -3.02 7.64 12.73
C TYR A 127 -2.76 8.73 13.76
N GLY A 128 -3.79 9.00 14.56
CA GLY A 128 -3.83 10.10 15.51
C GLY A 128 -4.40 11.39 14.92
N PRO A 129 -4.94 12.28 15.76
CA PRO A 129 -5.62 13.51 15.34
C PRO A 129 -4.72 14.47 14.53
N ARG A 130 -3.39 14.32 14.61
CA ARG A 130 -2.43 15.14 13.85
C ARG A 130 -1.57 14.29 12.92
N SER A 131 -2.01 13.07 12.58
CA SER A 131 -1.21 12.12 11.81
C SER A 131 0.18 11.90 12.45
N GLU A 132 0.26 11.88 13.79
CA GLU A 132 1.52 11.73 14.52
C GLU A 132 2.09 10.30 14.46
N PHE A 133 1.28 9.32 14.06
CA PHE A 133 1.68 7.93 13.88
C PHE A 133 1.51 7.47 12.43
N VAL A 134 2.32 6.49 12.05
CA VAL A 134 2.18 5.72 10.82
C VAL A 134 1.85 4.28 11.20
N MET A 135 0.92 3.66 10.49
CA MET A 135 0.51 2.28 10.71
C MET A 135 0.64 1.48 9.41
N SER A 136 0.96 0.20 9.53
CA SER A 136 1.02 -0.70 8.38
C SER A 136 0.60 -2.11 8.74
N GLY A 137 -0.05 -2.78 7.79
CA GLY A 137 -0.12 -4.23 7.77
C GLY A 137 1.25 -4.84 7.43
N SER A 138 1.49 -6.08 7.87
CA SER A 138 2.70 -6.82 7.52
C SER A 138 2.44 -8.32 7.47
N ASP A 139 3.30 -9.05 6.74
CA ASP A 139 3.34 -10.52 6.78
C ASP A 139 3.72 -11.08 8.16
N CYS A 140 4.21 -10.22 9.05
CA CYS A 140 4.59 -10.59 10.42
C CYS A 140 3.61 -10.10 11.50
N GLY A 141 2.48 -9.47 11.14
CA GLY A 141 1.58 -8.76 12.05
C GLY A 141 1.40 -7.29 11.69
N HIS A 142 0.87 -6.46 12.60
CA HIS A 142 0.81 -5.00 12.40
C HIS A 142 2.01 -4.32 13.05
N ILE A 143 2.47 -3.22 12.46
CA ILE A 143 3.51 -2.36 13.04
C ILE A 143 3.05 -0.90 13.03
N PHE A 144 3.37 -0.19 14.11
CA PHE A 144 3.08 1.21 14.32
C PHE A 144 4.38 1.96 14.60
N TRP A 145 4.53 3.11 13.94
CA TRP A 145 5.65 4.00 14.15
C TRP A 145 5.17 5.35 14.66
N GLU A 146 5.96 5.97 15.53
CA GLU A 146 5.91 7.41 15.70
C GLU A 146 6.49 8.07 14.42
N LYS A 147 5.69 8.91 13.76
CA LYS A 147 6.04 9.53 12.47
C LYS A 147 7.28 10.43 12.59
N SER A 148 7.46 11.12 13.71
CA SER A 148 8.57 12.07 13.93
C SER A 148 9.93 11.35 13.97
N SER A 149 10.05 10.33 14.81
CA SER A 149 11.29 9.62 15.12
C SER A 149 11.53 8.37 14.27
N CYS A 150 10.52 7.93 13.50
CA CYS A 150 10.49 6.64 12.80
C CYS A 150 10.70 5.43 13.73
N GLN A 151 10.48 5.59 15.04
CA GLN A 151 10.62 4.50 16.01
C GLN A 151 9.34 3.67 16.06
N ILE A 152 9.50 2.35 16.16
CA ILE A 152 8.36 1.46 16.35
C ILE A 152 7.87 1.61 17.79
N VAL A 153 6.64 2.06 17.94
CA VAL A 153 6.00 2.28 19.25
C VAL A 153 5.06 1.14 19.63
N GLN A 154 4.62 0.35 18.65
CA GLN A 154 3.78 -0.82 18.88
C GLN A 154 3.98 -1.83 17.75
N TYR A 155 3.94 -3.11 18.10
CA TYR A 155 3.74 -4.17 17.14
C TYR A 155 2.83 -5.24 17.76
N MET A 156 1.87 -5.71 16.97
CA MET A 156 0.89 -6.68 17.44
C MET A 156 0.79 -7.80 16.43
N GLU A 157 1.06 -9.01 16.90
CA GLU A 157 0.81 -10.21 16.12
C GLU A 157 -0.71 -10.41 16.02
N TRP A 158 -1.16 -10.80 14.83
CA TRP A 158 -2.58 -10.93 14.54
C TRP A 158 -3.17 -12.19 15.17
N ASP A 159 -2.91 -13.32 14.52
CA ASP A 159 -3.16 -14.71 14.88
C ASP A 159 -1.97 -15.51 14.32
N LYS A 160 -1.80 -16.77 14.71
CA LYS A 160 -0.64 -17.59 14.33
C LYS A 160 -0.45 -17.65 12.80
N GLY A 161 0.50 -16.86 12.30
CA GLY A 161 0.85 -16.80 10.86
C GLY A 161 -0.06 -15.92 9.99
N GLY A 162 -0.96 -15.13 10.60
CA GLY A 162 -1.87 -14.25 9.88
C GLY A 162 -1.16 -13.07 9.23
N THR A 163 -1.45 -12.83 7.95
CA THR A 163 -0.96 -11.68 7.18
C THR A 163 -2.05 -10.63 7.11
N ILE A 164 -1.74 -9.38 7.45
CA ILE A 164 -2.69 -8.28 7.32
C ILE A 164 -2.45 -7.56 6.01
N ASN A 165 -3.51 -7.36 5.24
CA ASN A 165 -3.45 -6.62 3.98
C ASN A 165 -3.98 -5.19 4.13
N CYS A 166 -5.01 -4.99 4.97
CA CYS A 166 -5.71 -3.72 5.10
C CYS A 166 -5.72 -3.27 6.57
N ILE A 167 -5.49 -1.97 6.76
CA ILE A 167 -5.56 -1.28 8.04
C ILE A 167 -6.20 0.09 7.81
N GLU A 168 -7.30 0.36 8.49
CA GLU A 168 -8.04 1.61 8.38
C GLU A 168 -8.40 2.14 9.77
N ALA A 169 -8.14 3.42 10.00
CA ALA A 169 -8.45 4.11 11.25
C ALA A 169 -9.86 4.69 11.20
N HIS A 170 -10.54 4.74 12.34
CA HIS A 170 -11.74 5.56 12.48
C HIS A 170 -11.34 7.05 12.40
N PRO A 171 -12.07 7.90 11.65
CA PRO A 171 -11.66 9.30 11.42
C PRO A 171 -11.58 10.16 12.68
N TYR A 172 -12.36 9.83 13.73
CA TYR A 172 -12.48 10.65 14.94
C TYR A 172 -12.25 9.92 16.26
N LEU A 173 -12.15 8.59 16.23
CA LEU A 173 -12.07 7.77 17.43
C LEU A 173 -10.77 7.00 17.35
N PRO A 174 -10.14 6.66 18.48
CA PRO A 174 -8.87 5.93 18.46
C PRO A 174 -9.11 4.43 18.18
N VAL A 175 -10.11 4.11 17.35
CA VAL A 175 -10.49 2.76 16.93
C VAL A 175 -9.89 2.49 15.55
N MET A 176 -9.51 1.25 15.28
CA MET A 176 -9.01 0.84 13.97
C MET A 176 -9.57 -0.52 13.58
N ALA A 177 -9.74 -0.72 12.28
CA ALA A 177 -10.19 -1.97 11.68
C ALA A 177 -9.08 -2.55 10.81
N THR A 178 -8.90 -3.86 10.87
CA THR A 178 -7.85 -4.54 10.13
C THR A 178 -8.36 -5.84 9.54
N SER A 179 -7.89 -6.17 8.35
CA SER A 179 -8.25 -7.41 7.66
C SER A 179 -7.07 -7.96 6.85
N GLY A 180 -7.09 -9.29 6.66
CA GLY A 180 -5.96 -10.04 6.15
C GLY A 180 -6.39 -11.23 5.30
N LEU A 181 -5.54 -12.25 5.26
CA LEU A 181 -5.86 -13.55 4.65
C LEU A 181 -6.69 -14.46 5.57
N ASP A 182 -6.85 -14.07 6.82
CA ASP A 182 -7.65 -14.81 7.80
C ASP A 182 -9.16 -14.65 7.55
N ARG A 183 -9.95 -15.57 8.11
CA ARG A 183 -11.41 -15.57 7.95
C ARG A 183 -12.12 -14.39 8.63
N ASN A 184 -11.43 -13.71 9.55
CA ASN A 184 -12.01 -12.68 10.40
C ASN A 184 -11.33 -11.33 10.17
N ALA A 185 -12.14 -10.26 10.14
CA ALA A 185 -11.65 -8.91 10.41
C ALA A 185 -11.68 -8.66 11.94
N LYS A 186 -10.82 -7.77 12.44
CA LYS A 186 -10.85 -7.35 13.86
C LYS A 186 -10.95 -5.83 13.95
N ILE A 187 -11.62 -5.41 15.02
CA ILE A 187 -11.71 -4.03 15.47
C ILE A 187 -10.86 -3.92 16.73
N TRP A 188 -9.96 -2.94 16.73
CA TRP A 188 -9.10 -2.66 17.87
C TRP A 188 -9.55 -1.39 18.57
N VAL A 189 -9.62 -1.48 19.90
CA VAL A 189 -9.94 -0.37 20.78
C VAL A 189 -8.82 -0.28 21.82
N PRO A 190 -8.25 0.91 22.09
CA PRO A 190 -7.10 1.10 22.97
C PRO A 190 -7.54 1.02 24.43
N THR A 191 -7.85 -0.19 24.88
CA THR A 191 -8.34 -0.47 26.24
C THR A 191 -7.23 -0.90 27.20
N ALA A 192 -5.99 -1.00 26.71
CA ALA A 192 -4.84 -1.40 27.49
C ALA A 192 -4.57 -0.39 28.62
N LYS A 193 -4.53 -0.89 29.87
CA LYS A 193 -4.21 -0.08 31.07
C LYS A 193 -2.71 0.12 31.30
N VAL A 194 -1.89 -0.70 30.63
CA VAL A 194 -0.43 -0.72 30.76
C VAL A 194 0.17 -0.62 29.36
N ILE A 195 1.31 0.05 29.25
CA ILE A 195 2.08 0.14 28.00
C ILE A 195 2.46 -1.29 27.57
N THR A 196 2.20 -1.60 26.30
CA THR A 196 2.60 -2.90 25.75
C THR A 196 4.11 -3.04 25.74
N CYS A 197 4.60 -4.12 26.33
CA CYS A 197 6.01 -4.46 26.25
C CYS A 197 6.36 -4.91 24.83
N LEU A 198 7.36 -4.30 24.21
CA LEU A 198 7.85 -4.66 22.87
C LEU A 198 8.77 -5.90 22.89
N ALA A 199 8.54 -6.83 23.81
CA ALA A 199 9.32 -8.04 23.96
C ALA A 199 9.25 -8.87 22.67
N GLY A 200 10.40 -9.18 22.07
CA GLY A 200 10.47 -9.91 20.80
C GLY A 200 10.48 -9.03 19.54
N LEU A 201 10.28 -7.71 19.65
CA LEU A 201 10.33 -6.80 18.49
C LEU A 201 11.66 -6.93 17.73
N ASN A 202 12.78 -6.95 18.47
CA ASN A 202 14.12 -7.08 17.87
C ASN A 202 14.30 -8.39 17.08
N SER A 203 13.72 -9.50 17.54
CA SER A 203 13.80 -10.77 16.82
C SER A 203 12.93 -10.74 15.56
N VAL A 204 11.75 -10.12 15.63
CA VAL A 204 10.89 -9.90 14.46
C VAL A 204 11.56 -9.04 13.40
N ILE A 205 12.12 -7.89 13.78
CA ILE A 205 12.82 -6.99 12.84
C ILE A 205 14.01 -7.71 12.20
N LYS A 206 14.81 -8.44 12.99
CA LYS A 206 15.95 -9.19 12.49
C LYS A 206 15.52 -10.27 11.50
N ARG A 207 14.46 -11.03 11.83
CA ARG A 207 13.87 -12.05 10.95
C ARG A 207 13.36 -11.46 9.65
N ASN A 208 12.64 -10.33 9.70
CA ASN A 208 12.11 -9.66 8.51
C ASN A 208 13.24 -9.16 7.60
N LYS A 209 14.28 -8.54 8.18
CA LYS A 209 15.46 -8.12 7.42
C LYS A 209 16.17 -9.29 6.76
N GLN A 210 16.40 -10.38 7.50
CA GLN A 210 17.03 -11.59 6.95
C GLN A 210 16.19 -12.24 5.84
N GLY A 211 14.87 -12.29 5.99
CA GLY A 211 13.95 -12.75 4.94
C GLY A 211 14.08 -11.90 3.69
N ARG A 212 14.08 -10.57 3.83
CA ARG A 212 14.28 -9.62 2.73
C ARG A 212 15.58 -9.85 1.99
N ASP A 213 16.67 -9.94 2.72
CA ASP A 213 18.00 -10.08 2.14
C ASP A 213 18.12 -11.41 1.39
N LYS A 214 17.54 -12.50 1.92
CA LYS A 214 17.48 -13.80 1.23
C LYS A 214 16.64 -13.75 -0.04
N ASP A 215 15.44 -13.20 0.01
CA ASP A 215 14.54 -13.18 -1.15
C ASP A 215 15.12 -12.31 -2.27
N ARG A 216 15.80 -11.20 -1.95
CA ARG A 216 16.55 -10.40 -2.92
C ARG A 216 17.66 -11.18 -3.62
N GLN A 217 18.43 -11.97 -2.88
CA GLN A 217 19.48 -12.83 -3.45
C GLN A 217 18.90 -13.90 -4.39
N HIS A 218 17.77 -14.51 -4.01
CA HIS A 218 17.08 -15.48 -4.86
C HIS A 218 16.49 -14.83 -6.11
N HIS A 219 15.93 -13.61 -6.02
CA HIS A 219 15.43 -12.88 -7.18
C HIS A 219 16.52 -12.55 -8.21
N THR A 220 17.76 -12.25 -7.80
CA THR A 220 18.90 -12.13 -8.71
C THR A 220 19.22 -13.43 -9.45
N HIS A 221 19.01 -14.60 -8.83
CA HIS A 221 19.21 -15.92 -9.44
C HIS A 221 17.98 -16.39 -10.25
N LEU A 222 16.79 -15.90 -9.90
CA LEU A 222 15.52 -16.22 -10.55
C LEU A 222 15.31 -15.47 -11.86
N PHE A 223 16.02 -14.37 -12.15
CA PHE A 223 15.89 -13.71 -13.47
C PHE A 223 16.24 -14.65 -14.64
N GLU A 224 17.16 -15.62 -14.44
CA GLU A 224 17.45 -16.66 -15.44
C GLU A 224 16.40 -17.78 -15.48
N SER A 225 15.80 -18.12 -14.33
CA SER A 225 14.90 -19.28 -14.20
C SER A 225 13.41 -18.95 -14.28
N HIS A 226 12.97 -17.72 -13.99
CA HIS A 226 11.60 -17.25 -14.22
C HIS A 226 11.29 -17.10 -15.71
N MET A 227 12.25 -16.63 -16.53
CA MET A 227 12.07 -16.68 -17.99
C MET A 227 11.88 -18.12 -18.46
N LEU A 228 12.66 -19.07 -17.92
CA LEU A 228 12.49 -20.49 -18.21
C LEU A 228 11.14 -21.01 -17.74
N TRP A 229 10.69 -20.67 -16.52
CA TRP A 229 9.41 -21.13 -15.98
C TRP A 229 8.21 -20.57 -16.75
N PHE A 230 8.22 -19.28 -17.10
CA PHE A 230 7.21 -18.68 -17.97
C PHE A 230 7.24 -19.29 -19.39
N LEU A 231 8.42 -19.54 -19.98
CA LEU A 231 8.52 -20.23 -21.28
C LEU A 231 8.03 -21.69 -21.20
N MET A 232 8.39 -22.42 -20.16
CA MET A 232 7.98 -23.82 -19.97
C MET A 232 6.48 -23.92 -19.72
N HIS A 233 5.89 -22.98 -18.97
CA HIS A 233 4.44 -22.91 -18.75
C HIS A 233 3.67 -22.58 -20.04
N HIS A 234 4.22 -21.75 -20.93
CA HIS A 234 3.63 -21.48 -22.24
C HIS A 234 3.83 -22.60 -23.27
N LEU A 235 4.93 -23.35 -23.19
CA LEU A 235 5.19 -24.51 -24.07
C LEU A 235 4.39 -25.75 -23.66
N THR A 236 4.10 -25.94 -22.36
CA THR A 236 3.30 -27.08 -21.88
C THR A 236 1.79 -26.90 -22.12
N GLN A 237 1.28 -25.68 -22.25
CA GLN A 237 -0.14 -25.43 -22.53
C GLN A 237 -0.57 -25.53 -24.00
N ARG A 238 0.34 -25.81 -24.94
CA ARG A 238 0.00 -26.08 -26.35
C ARG A 238 -0.12 -27.57 -26.70
N GLY A 239 -0.02 -28.45 -25.70
CA GLY A 239 0.21 -29.88 -25.93
C GLY A 239 -0.97 -30.83 -25.76
N HIS A 240 -2.20 -30.41 -25.45
CA HIS A 240 -3.30 -31.38 -25.24
C HIS A 240 -4.64 -30.87 -25.80
N CYS A 241 -5.01 -31.43 -26.96
CA CYS A 241 -6.39 -31.52 -27.43
C CYS A 241 -6.66 -33.01 -27.69
N PRO A 242 -7.46 -33.72 -26.88
CA PRO A 242 -7.91 -35.06 -27.23
C PRO A 242 -9.10 -34.98 -28.21
N GLN A 243 -9.05 -35.80 -29.25
CA GLN A 243 -10.16 -36.09 -30.16
C GLN A 243 -11.28 -36.87 -29.47
#